data_AF-A0A5C1W6F8-F1
#
_entry.id   AF-A0A5C1W6F8-F1
#
_cell.length_a   1.000
_cell.length_b   1.000
_cell.length_c   1.000
_cell.angle_alpha   90.00
_cell.angle_beta   90.00
_cell.angle_gamma   90.00
#
_symmetry.space_group_name_H-M   'P 1'
#
loop_
_entity.id
_entity.type
_entity.pdbx_description
1 polymer ?
#
loop_
_entity_poly.entity_id
_entity_poly.type
_entity_poly.pdbx_seq_one_letter_code
_entity_poly.pdbx_strand_id
1 'polypeptide(L)'
;MALQSKSFGGDSRLEAAAVSDPAHILRGASGEHVSKVQRALMQLFDEANIERAELSDAKYGETTENTVKAYKSRKGKEVINHTYQQSPDAIVGKMTMAKLDGELVEKEKDDPDYFFFKDDQKALVKDDIARAKVMVANVVARLRLVGGIGKDGGLVIMPRNYLYYETKLKILNVFHINSFREDDLPAPADVVQRLTREFSGFKGLPEQAGDISDQLSFSILLENYANLQASLDRPFRREFYTMGTFRGSPLSFFAAFVDARNPKDETVRFTRHYFDEQIMPTQDDRAVTVAHERCHTIFRANGHPGTGDNPFCVTPHLGDPNVTSSEEALMNPYCYEWFIVAMQPAYLPRQNRNNGCGT
;
A
#
# COMPACT_ATOMS: atom_id res chain seq x y z
N MET A 1 1.72 -8.52 33.21
CA MET A 1 2.42 -7.26 32.97
C MET A 1 2.10 -6.91 31.54
N ALA A 2 1.53 -5.72 31.30
CA ALA A 2 1.32 -5.28 29.92
C ALA A 2 2.69 -4.95 29.32
N LEU A 3 2.94 -5.48 28.12
CA LEU A 3 4.12 -5.14 27.33
C LEU A 3 3.94 -3.73 26.76
N GLN A 4 5.01 -2.95 26.74
CA GLN A 4 4.96 -1.51 26.44
C GLN A 4 5.14 -1.21 24.95
N SER A 5 5.92 -2.03 24.24
CA SER A 5 6.14 -1.85 22.81
C SER A 5 4.84 -2.03 22.03
N LYS A 6 4.64 -1.23 20.98
CA LYS A 6 3.51 -1.39 20.06
C LYS A 6 3.58 -2.72 19.31
N SER A 7 4.76 -3.33 19.28
CA SER A 7 5.04 -4.62 18.65
C SER A 7 4.46 -5.80 19.40
N PHE A 8 4.53 -5.76 20.73
CA PHE A 8 4.15 -6.87 21.59
C PHE A 8 2.89 -6.61 22.42
N GLY A 9 2.59 -5.36 22.74
CA GLY A 9 1.43 -4.99 23.55
C GLY A 9 0.12 -5.54 22.99
N GLY A 10 -0.74 -6.08 23.86
CA GLY A 10 -2.03 -6.65 23.49
C GLY A 10 -1.98 -8.09 22.94
N ASP A 11 -0.79 -8.68 22.74
CA ASP A 11 -0.67 -10.10 22.43
C ASP A 11 -0.72 -10.94 23.72
N SER A 12 -1.84 -11.62 23.95
CA SER A 12 -2.08 -12.34 25.20
C SER A 12 -1.06 -13.46 25.48
N ARG A 13 -0.47 -14.08 24.44
CA ARG A 13 0.55 -15.12 24.63
C ARG A 13 1.89 -14.51 25.02
N LEU A 14 2.28 -13.41 24.41
CA LEU A 14 3.50 -12.68 24.78
C LEU A 14 3.40 -12.09 26.19
N GLU A 15 2.25 -11.50 26.53
CA GLU A 15 2.01 -10.96 27.88
C GLU A 15 1.99 -12.06 28.95
N ALA A 16 1.48 -13.26 28.62
CA ALA A 16 1.57 -14.42 29.50
C ALA A 16 3.02 -14.90 29.68
N ALA A 17 3.81 -15.00 28.60
CA ALA A 17 5.23 -15.34 28.66
C ALA A 17 6.06 -14.33 29.47
N ALA A 18 5.60 -13.08 29.52
CA ALA A 18 6.23 -12.01 30.30
C ALA A 18 6.02 -12.14 31.83
N VAL A 19 5.06 -12.97 32.30
CA VAL A 19 4.75 -13.10 33.74
C VAL A 19 4.64 -14.52 34.28
N SER A 20 4.48 -15.54 33.44
CA SER A 20 4.21 -16.92 33.86
C SER A 20 5.17 -17.91 33.23
N ASP A 21 5.89 -18.69 34.05
CA ASP A 21 6.88 -19.66 33.56
C ASP A 21 6.29 -20.77 32.67
N PRO A 22 5.08 -21.32 32.96
CA PRO A 22 4.40 -22.25 32.07
C PRO A 22 4.04 -21.68 30.69
N ALA A 23 4.01 -20.35 30.55
CA ALA A 23 3.69 -19.67 29.30
C ALA A 23 4.93 -19.26 28.49
N HIS A 24 6.13 -19.62 28.95
CA HIS A 24 7.35 -19.38 28.20
C HIS A 24 7.28 -20.01 26.80
N ILE A 25 7.93 -19.37 25.84
CA ILE A 25 7.94 -19.82 24.44
C ILE A 25 9.23 -20.61 24.21
N LEU A 26 9.09 -21.85 23.76
CA LEU A 26 10.19 -22.81 23.57
C LEU A 26 10.18 -23.35 22.13
N ARG A 27 11.25 -24.07 21.76
CA ARG A 27 11.31 -24.82 20.49
C ARG A 27 10.07 -25.70 20.33
N GLY A 28 9.51 -25.68 19.13
CA GLY A 28 8.27 -26.37 18.77
C GLY A 28 7.02 -25.49 18.86
N ALA A 29 7.07 -24.33 19.52
CA ALA A 29 5.98 -23.36 19.48
C ALA A 29 5.76 -22.83 18.06
N SER A 30 4.52 -22.47 17.73
CA SER A 30 4.17 -21.87 16.44
C SER A 30 3.00 -20.89 16.50
N GLY A 31 3.00 -19.91 15.61
CA GLY A 31 1.91 -18.93 15.43
C GLY A 31 2.37 -17.48 15.61
N GLU A 32 1.41 -16.55 15.62
CA GLU A 32 1.68 -15.10 15.54
C GLU A 32 2.68 -14.59 16.60
N HIS A 33 2.51 -15.01 17.86
CA HIS A 33 3.43 -14.67 18.95
C HIS A 33 4.90 -15.07 18.67
N VAL A 34 5.15 -16.21 18.02
CA VAL A 34 6.51 -16.62 17.61
C VAL A 34 7.02 -15.71 16.50
N SER A 35 6.20 -15.41 15.50
CA SER A 35 6.57 -14.48 14.42
C SER A 35 6.94 -13.08 14.95
N LYS A 36 6.24 -12.58 15.98
CA LYS A 36 6.58 -11.31 16.64
C LYS A 36 7.95 -11.38 17.31
N VAL A 37 8.25 -12.47 18.03
CA VAL A 37 9.56 -12.68 18.65
C VAL A 37 10.67 -12.75 17.60
N GLN A 38 10.49 -13.53 16.53
CA GLN A 38 11.46 -13.66 15.43
C GLN A 38 11.73 -12.31 14.78
N ARG A 39 10.70 -11.51 14.48
CA ARG A 39 10.85 -10.15 13.94
C ARG A 39 11.57 -9.21 14.89
N ALA A 40 11.25 -9.26 16.18
CA ALA A 40 11.96 -8.46 17.18
C ALA A 40 13.45 -8.80 17.24
N LEU A 41 13.80 -10.09 17.20
CA LEU A 41 15.19 -10.53 17.14
C LEU A 41 15.87 -10.01 15.87
N MET A 42 15.25 -10.20 14.70
CA MET A 42 15.80 -9.70 13.43
C MET A 42 16.00 -8.18 13.39
N GLN A 43 15.19 -7.42 14.14
CA GLN A 43 15.28 -5.97 14.18
C GLN A 43 16.32 -5.44 15.18
N LEU A 44 16.48 -6.13 16.31
CA LEU A 44 17.30 -5.69 17.43
C LEU A 44 18.70 -6.31 17.45
N PHE A 45 18.90 -7.35 16.63
CA PHE A 45 20.10 -8.16 16.60
C PHE A 45 20.54 -8.40 15.15
N ASP A 46 21.55 -7.64 14.71
CA ASP A 46 22.03 -7.65 13.33
C ASP A 46 22.55 -9.03 12.87
N GLU A 47 23.01 -9.85 13.82
CA GLU A 47 23.51 -11.22 13.59
C GLU A 47 22.39 -12.27 13.60
N ALA A 48 21.13 -11.86 13.74
CA ALA A 48 19.99 -12.77 13.72
C ALA A 48 19.92 -13.53 12.39
N ASN A 49 20.01 -14.86 12.48
CA ASN A 49 19.96 -15.75 11.33
C ASN A 49 18.91 -16.83 11.57
N ILE A 50 17.68 -16.54 11.14
CA ILE A 50 16.54 -17.44 11.27
C ILE A 50 16.21 -17.96 9.86
N GLU A 51 16.08 -19.28 9.74
CA GLU A 51 15.79 -19.94 8.48
C GLU A 51 14.47 -19.44 7.89
N ARG A 52 14.45 -19.26 6.58
CA ARG A 52 13.26 -18.79 5.85
C ARG A 52 12.02 -19.65 6.14
N ALA A 53 12.17 -20.96 6.28
CA ALA A 53 11.07 -21.87 6.59
C ALA A 53 10.49 -21.64 8.00
N GLU A 54 11.34 -21.35 9.00
CA GLU A 54 10.88 -21.00 10.34
C GLU A 54 10.13 -19.67 10.38
N LEU A 55 10.58 -18.70 9.58
CA LEU A 55 9.90 -17.41 9.42
C LEU A 55 8.56 -17.56 8.70
N SER A 56 8.49 -18.36 7.63
CA SER A 56 7.25 -18.58 6.88
C SER A 56 6.19 -19.31 7.68
N ASP A 57 6.62 -20.29 8.47
CA ASP A 57 5.71 -21.14 9.25
C ASP A 57 5.42 -20.56 10.64
N ALA A 58 6.01 -19.39 10.96
CA ALA A 58 6.00 -18.78 12.28
C ALA A 58 6.34 -19.80 13.36
N LYS A 59 7.35 -20.62 13.11
CA LYS A 59 7.73 -21.78 13.91
C LYS A 59 9.03 -21.51 14.65
N TYR A 60 9.01 -21.79 15.95
CA TYR A 60 10.20 -21.73 16.78
C TYR A 60 11.01 -23.00 16.55
N GLY A 61 11.86 -23.01 15.52
CA GLY A 61 12.75 -24.11 15.20
C GLY A 61 14.15 -23.90 15.77
N GLU A 62 15.12 -24.59 15.15
CA GLU A 62 16.50 -24.61 15.60
C GLU A 62 17.22 -23.29 15.38
N THR A 63 16.97 -22.63 14.26
CA THR A 63 17.62 -21.36 13.94
C THR A 63 17.04 -20.21 14.76
N THR A 64 15.74 -20.25 15.09
CA THR A 64 15.14 -19.35 16.09
C THR A 64 15.74 -19.61 17.48
N GLU A 65 15.87 -20.87 17.89
CA GLU A 65 16.49 -21.27 19.16
C GLU A 65 17.92 -20.72 19.29
N ASN A 66 18.74 -20.92 18.26
CA ASN A 66 20.11 -20.44 18.22
C ASN A 66 20.18 -18.92 18.22
N THR A 67 19.29 -18.24 17.48
CA THR A 67 19.20 -16.78 17.46
C THR A 67 18.84 -16.21 18.84
N VAL A 68 17.93 -16.86 19.58
CA VAL A 68 17.60 -16.44 20.95
C VAL A 68 18.79 -16.61 21.88
N LYS A 69 19.49 -17.75 21.84
CA LYS A 69 20.72 -17.94 22.64
C LYS A 69 21.77 -16.87 22.31
N ALA A 70 22.00 -16.61 21.02
CA ALA A 70 22.96 -15.59 20.57
C ALA A 70 22.57 -14.19 21.05
N TYR A 71 21.30 -13.78 20.85
CA TYR A 71 20.78 -12.51 21.32
C TYR A 71 21.02 -12.29 22.82
N LYS A 72 20.71 -13.31 23.64
CA LYS A 72 20.89 -13.26 25.10
C LYS A 72 22.35 -13.30 25.53
N SER A 73 23.24 -13.80 24.69
CA SER A 73 24.68 -13.86 24.94
C SER A 73 25.38 -12.56 24.52
N ARG A 74 24.66 -11.58 23.96
CA ARG A 74 25.25 -10.32 23.48
C ARG A 74 25.86 -9.56 24.64
N LYS A 75 27.15 -9.24 24.51
CA LYS A 75 27.96 -8.53 25.50
C LYS A 75 27.29 -7.21 25.91
N GLY A 76 27.15 -6.99 27.21
CA GLY A 76 26.51 -5.78 27.78
C GLY A 76 24.98 -5.80 27.76
N LYS A 77 24.35 -6.86 27.24
CA LYS A 77 22.90 -7.06 27.24
C LYS A 77 22.50 -8.48 27.63
N GLU A 78 23.34 -9.12 28.44
CA GLU A 78 23.15 -10.49 28.89
C GLU A 78 21.79 -10.65 29.55
N VAL A 79 20.99 -11.59 29.02
CA VAL A 79 19.69 -11.95 29.60
C VAL A 79 19.86 -13.30 30.28
N ILE A 80 20.50 -13.27 31.44
CA ILE A 80 20.81 -14.45 32.26
C ILE A 80 20.26 -14.20 33.66
N ASN A 81 19.55 -15.18 34.22
CA ASN A 81 19.33 -15.17 35.65
C ASN A 81 20.48 -15.86 36.37
N HIS A 82 21.46 -15.08 36.83
CA HIS A 82 22.65 -15.61 37.51
C HIS A 82 22.36 -16.34 38.83
N THR A 83 21.13 -16.29 39.34
CA THR A 83 20.71 -17.05 40.52
C THR A 83 20.68 -18.55 40.24
N TYR A 84 20.41 -18.97 38.99
CA TYR A 84 20.24 -20.37 38.63
C TYR A 84 20.82 -20.76 37.25
N GLN A 85 21.33 -19.81 36.47
CA GLN A 85 21.91 -20.07 35.15
C GLN A 85 23.36 -19.61 35.08
N GLN A 86 24.20 -20.50 34.54
CA GLN A 86 25.60 -20.22 34.21
C GLN A 86 25.76 -19.84 32.73
N SER A 87 24.76 -20.12 31.90
CA SER A 87 24.73 -19.79 30.48
C SER A 87 23.32 -19.42 30.02
N PRO A 88 23.17 -18.58 28.98
CA PRO A 88 21.87 -18.26 28.42
C PRO A 88 21.14 -19.49 27.89
N ASP A 89 19.89 -19.65 28.31
CA ASP A 89 18.99 -20.66 27.73
C ASP A 89 18.34 -20.15 26.43
N ALA A 90 17.65 -21.06 25.75
CA ALA A 90 16.91 -20.77 24.52
C ALA A 90 15.43 -20.41 24.72
N ILE A 91 15.03 -20.10 25.95
CA ILE A 91 13.63 -19.94 26.34
C ILE A 91 13.25 -18.46 26.28
N VAL A 92 12.19 -18.11 25.56
CA VAL A 92 11.65 -16.76 25.61
C VAL A 92 10.67 -16.68 26.76
N GLY A 93 11.22 -16.34 27.92
CA GLY A 93 10.48 -16.16 29.17
C GLY A 93 10.52 -14.72 29.68
N LYS A 94 10.20 -14.52 30.97
CA LYS A 94 9.97 -13.19 31.56
C LYS A 94 11.09 -12.18 31.29
N MET A 95 12.35 -12.56 31.53
CA MET A 95 13.50 -11.68 31.33
C MET A 95 13.74 -11.37 29.85
N THR A 96 13.57 -12.37 28.98
CA THR A 96 13.70 -12.19 27.53
C THR A 96 12.63 -11.26 27.00
N MET A 97 11.38 -11.44 27.44
CA MET A 97 10.25 -10.60 27.05
C MET A 97 10.46 -9.15 27.53
N ALA A 98 10.82 -8.95 28.79
CA ALA A 98 11.10 -7.61 29.32
C ALA A 98 12.24 -6.91 28.57
N LYS A 99 13.29 -7.66 28.19
CA LYS A 99 14.41 -7.10 27.45
C LYS A 99 14.04 -6.73 26.01
N LEU A 100 13.44 -7.66 25.27
CA LEU A 100 13.00 -7.42 23.89
C LEU A 100 12.00 -6.26 23.84
N ASP A 101 11.03 -6.23 24.75
CA ASP A 101 10.04 -5.17 24.84
C ASP A 101 10.68 -3.80 25.10
N GLY A 102 11.59 -3.70 26.07
CA GLY A 102 12.30 -2.45 26.35
C GLY A 102 13.16 -1.97 25.18
N GLU A 103 13.87 -2.87 24.50
CA GLU A 103 14.65 -2.51 23.31
C GLU A 103 13.77 -2.08 22.13
N LEU A 104 12.61 -2.72 21.95
CA LEU A 104 11.62 -2.31 20.96
C LEU A 104 11.04 -0.94 21.28
N VAL A 105 10.73 -0.64 22.55
CA VAL A 105 10.26 0.70 22.97
C VAL A 105 11.26 1.78 22.58
N GLU A 106 12.56 1.57 22.85
CA GLU A 106 13.58 2.55 22.43
C GLU A 106 13.65 2.67 20.91
N LYS A 107 13.60 1.55 20.17
CA LYS A 107 13.61 1.58 18.70
C LYS A 107 12.40 2.28 18.11
N GLU A 108 11.23 2.11 18.72
CA GLU A 108 9.97 2.74 18.33
C GLU A 108 9.92 4.24 18.65
N LYS A 109 10.79 4.76 19.54
CA LYS A 109 10.91 6.21 19.77
C LYS A 109 11.65 6.90 18.63
N ASP A 110 12.71 6.28 18.12
CA ASP A 110 13.57 6.87 17.09
C ASP A 110 12.86 6.97 15.73
N ASP A 111 12.00 5.99 15.42
CA ASP A 111 11.24 5.97 14.18
C ASP A 111 9.86 5.30 14.40
N PRO A 112 8.89 6.02 14.99
CA PRO A 112 7.59 5.45 15.40
C PRO A 112 6.74 4.98 14.23
N ASP A 113 7.12 5.39 13.01
CA ASP A 113 6.41 5.06 11.79
C ASP A 113 7.01 3.87 11.04
N TYR A 114 8.30 3.55 11.20
CA TYR A 114 8.94 2.45 10.49
C TYR A 114 9.27 1.29 11.40
N PHE A 115 8.41 0.30 11.37
CA PHE A 115 8.50 -0.83 12.26
C PHE A 115 8.97 -2.10 11.54
N PHE A 116 9.98 -2.78 12.09
CA PHE A 116 10.62 -3.98 11.52
C PHE A 116 11.34 -3.84 10.17
N PHE A 117 11.60 -2.61 9.70
CA PHE A 117 12.40 -2.39 8.51
C PHE A 117 13.89 -2.29 8.83
N LYS A 118 14.72 -2.80 7.92
CA LYS A 118 16.13 -2.45 7.79
C LYS A 118 16.28 -1.03 7.26
N ASP A 119 17.41 -0.38 7.53
CA ASP A 119 17.59 1.05 7.18
C ASP A 119 17.58 1.32 5.67
N ASP A 120 18.10 0.39 4.85
CA ASP A 120 18.00 0.42 3.40
C ASP A 120 16.55 0.30 2.91
N GLN A 121 15.78 -0.62 3.49
CA GLN A 121 14.36 -0.77 3.18
C GLN A 121 13.55 0.47 3.59
N LYS A 122 13.89 1.12 4.72
CA LYS A 122 13.28 2.39 5.12
C LYS A 122 13.56 3.48 4.10
N ALA A 123 14.81 3.61 3.67
CA ALA A 123 15.20 4.59 2.66
C ALA A 123 14.42 4.36 1.35
N LEU A 124 14.36 3.10 0.89
CA LEU A 124 13.61 2.75 -0.31
C LEU A 124 12.13 3.12 -0.20
N VAL A 125 11.44 2.74 0.89
CA VAL A 125 10.02 3.07 1.08
C VAL A 125 9.81 4.59 1.20
N LYS A 126 10.76 5.34 1.79
CA LYS A 126 10.70 6.82 1.81
C LYS A 126 10.75 7.40 0.40
N ASP A 127 11.65 6.90 -0.44
CA ASP A 127 11.79 7.32 -1.83
C ASP A 127 10.56 6.94 -2.65
N ASP A 128 10.00 5.75 -2.44
CA ASP A 128 8.78 5.29 -3.12
C ASP A 128 7.55 6.09 -2.70
N ILE A 129 7.44 6.50 -1.43
CA ILE A 129 6.40 7.45 -0.97
C ILE A 129 6.57 8.81 -1.64
N ALA A 130 7.80 9.33 -1.72
CA ALA A 130 8.07 10.59 -2.41
C ALA A 130 7.69 10.51 -3.90
N ARG A 131 7.98 9.37 -4.54
CA ARG A 131 7.56 9.10 -5.91
C ARG A 131 6.04 9.03 -6.05
N ALA A 132 5.34 8.36 -5.13
CA ALA A 132 3.88 8.27 -5.11
C ALA A 132 3.24 9.67 -5.03
N LYS A 133 3.80 10.57 -4.21
CA LYS A 133 3.35 11.97 -4.13
C LYS A 133 3.43 12.69 -5.47
N VAL A 134 4.55 12.54 -6.19
CA VAL A 134 4.73 13.14 -7.52
C VAL A 134 3.72 12.56 -8.51
N MET A 135 3.54 11.24 -8.51
CA MET A 135 2.63 10.56 -9.43
C MET A 135 1.17 10.99 -9.19
N VAL A 136 0.74 11.07 -7.93
CA VAL A 136 -0.61 11.54 -7.56
C VAL A 136 -0.76 13.04 -7.84
N ALA A 137 0.26 13.86 -7.60
CA ALA A 137 0.23 15.29 -7.93
C ALA A 137 0.03 15.53 -9.43
N ASN A 138 0.65 14.71 -10.29
CA ASN A 138 0.44 14.76 -11.74
C ASN A 138 -1.02 14.48 -12.11
N VAL A 139 -1.65 13.51 -11.44
CA VAL A 139 -3.09 13.22 -11.64
C VAL A 139 -3.94 14.43 -11.26
N VAL A 140 -3.74 14.97 -10.05
CA VAL A 140 -4.49 16.15 -9.57
C VAL A 140 -4.32 17.34 -10.51
N ALA A 141 -3.09 17.61 -10.96
CA ALA A 141 -2.81 18.70 -11.88
C ALA A 141 -3.55 18.53 -13.22
N ARG A 142 -3.52 17.33 -13.80
CA ARG A 142 -4.21 17.02 -15.06
C ARG A 142 -5.73 17.05 -14.91
N LEU A 143 -6.27 16.56 -13.80
CA LEU A 143 -7.70 16.69 -13.49
C LEU A 143 -8.09 18.18 -13.35
N ARG A 144 -7.29 19.02 -12.70
CA ARG A 144 -7.60 20.47 -12.67
C ARG A 144 -7.61 21.11 -14.05
N LEU A 145 -6.72 20.69 -14.96
CA LEU A 145 -6.67 21.16 -16.35
C LEU A 145 -7.90 20.72 -17.15
N VAL A 146 -8.26 19.42 -17.10
CA VAL A 146 -9.46 18.88 -17.76
C VAL A 146 -10.73 19.49 -17.19
N GLY A 147 -10.68 19.84 -15.91
CA GLY A 147 -11.74 20.53 -15.25
C GLY A 147 -11.82 22.01 -15.62
N GLY A 148 -10.86 22.63 -16.31
CA GLY A 148 -10.86 24.09 -16.50
C GLY A 148 -10.82 24.93 -15.22
N ILE A 149 -10.59 24.29 -14.05
CA ILE A 149 -10.64 24.92 -12.74
C ILE A 149 -9.36 25.72 -12.55
N GLY A 150 -9.39 26.99 -13.00
CA GLY A 150 -8.48 28.01 -12.52
C GLY A 150 -8.60 28.15 -11.00
N LYS A 151 -7.65 28.84 -10.36
CA LYS A 151 -7.64 29.06 -8.89
C LYS A 151 -8.97 29.64 -8.34
N ASP A 152 -9.84 30.15 -9.22
CA ASP A 152 -11.12 30.78 -8.91
C ASP A 152 -12.38 29.96 -9.34
N GLY A 153 -12.26 28.66 -9.65
CA GLY A 153 -13.42 27.75 -9.53
C GLY A 153 -14.38 27.55 -10.72
N GLY A 154 -13.99 27.80 -11.97
CA GLY A 154 -14.86 27.51 -13.14
C GLY A 154 -14.58 26.15 -13.79
N LEU A 155 -15.61 25.37 -14.18
CA LEU A 155 -15.46 24.07 -14.86
C LEU A 155 -15.52 24.18 -16.40
N VAL A 156 -14.52 23.70 -17.15
CA VAL A 156 -14.53 23.62 -18.63
C VAL A 156 -14.07 22.22 -19.08
N ILE A 157 -15.00 21.38 -19.53
CA ILE A 157 -14.70 20.07 -20.15
C ILE A 157 -14.55 20.26 -21.66
N MET A 158 -13.36 19.98 -22.21
CA MET A 158 -13.09 20.02 -23.65
C MET A 158 -13.02 18.59 -24.22
N PRO A 159 -13.98 18.14 -25.03
CA PRO A 159 -13.81 16.92 -25.81
C PRO A 159 -12.96 17.21 -27.05
N ARG A 160 -11.83 16.50 -27.21
CA ARG A 160 -11.14 16.42 -28.50
C ARG A 160 -11.02 14.96 -28.93
N ASN A 161 -11.49 14.73 -30.17
CA ASN A 161 -11.44 13.50 -30.99
C ASN A 161 -12.57 12.48 -30.82
N TYR A 162 -13.60 12.68 -31.66
CA TYR A 162 -14.78 11.83 -31.90
C TYR A 162 -14.52 10.68 -32.90
N LEU A 163 -13.30 10.17 -33.01
CA LEU A 163 -12.99 9.11 -33.98
C LEU A 163 -12.23 7.97 -33.30
N TYR A 164 -12.90 7.23 -32.41
CA TYR A 164 -12.50 5.85 -32.06
C TYR A 164 -13.64 5.09 -31.38
N TYR A 165 -14.73 4.83 -32.11
CA TYR A 165 -15.74 3.85 -31.72
C TYR A 165 -15.40 2.51 -32.37
N GLU A 166 -14.67 1.64 -31.67
CA GLU A 166 -14.89 0.19 -31.78
C GLU A 166 -14.54 -0.50 -30.44
N THR A 167 -15.59 -0.98 -29.77
CA THR A 167 -15.64 -2.08 -28.80
C THR A 167 -15.05 -1.92 -27.38
N LYS A 168 -15.97 -2.01 -26.40
CA LYS A 168 -15.81 -2.52 -25.02
C LYS A 168 -14.72 -1.87 -24.13
N LEU A 169 -14.99 -0.66 -23.65
CA LEU A 169 -14.27 0.00 -22.57
C LEU A 169 -15.31 0.66 -21.66
N LYS A 170 -15.43 0.26 -20.39
CA LYS A 170 -16.49 0.79 -19.49
C LYS A 170 -16.00 1.63 -18.31
N ILE A 171 -14.70 1.64 -17.98
CA ILE A 171 -14.17 2.53 -16.94
C ILE A 171 -13.60 3.83 -17.53
N LEU A 172 -13.02 3.77 -18.74
CA LEU A 172 -12.47 4.93 -19.45
C LEU A 172 -13.45 5.62 -20.42
N ASN A 173 -14.68 5.13 -20.54
CA ASN A 173 -15.75 5.85 -21.24
C ASN A 173 -16.44 6.91 -20.36
N VAL A 174 -16.19 6.93 -19.05
CA VAL A 174 -16.64 8.02 -18.16
C VAL A 174 -15.63 9.19 -18.18
N PHE A 175 -14.36 8.92 -18.51
CA PHE A 175 -13.31 9.93 -18.69
C PHE A 175 -12.54 9.66 -19.98
N HIS A 176 -12.97 10.26 -21.09
CA HIS A 176 -12.22 10.25 -22.34
C HIS A 176 -10.86 10.92 -22.12
N ILE A 177 -9.80 10.14 -21.91
CA ILE A 177 -8.43 10.64 -21.86
C ILE A 177 -7.63 9.93 -22.94
N ASN A 178 -7.34 10.64 -24.03
CA ASN A 178 -6.27 10.26 -24.93
C ASN A 178 -5.36 11.46 -25.22
N SER A 179 -4.08 11.26 -24.89
CA SER A 179 -2.87 11.94 -25.37
C SER A 179 -2.83 13.47 -25.32
N PHE A 180 -2.22 14.01 -24.26
CA PHE A 180 -1.74 15.39 -24.23
C PHE A 180 -0.34 15.51 -24.86
N ARG A 181 -0.10 16.55 -25.65
CA ARG A 181 1.22 17.04 -26.07
C ARG A 181 1.60 18.31 -25.28
N GLU A 182 2.89 18.63 -25.21
CA GLU A 182 3.41 19.85 -24.55
C GLU A 182 2.78 21.14 -25.10
N ASP A 183 2.27 21.10 -26.32
CA ASP A 183 1.66 22.18 -27.10
C ASP A 183 0.15 22.40 -26.82
N ASP A 184 -0.47 21.64 -25.90
CA ASP A 184 -1.92 21.71 -25.61
C ASP A 184 -2.34 22.88 -24.68
N LEU A 185 -1.55 23.95 -24.58
CA LEU A 185 -1.93 25.19 -23.89
C LEU A 185 -1.43 26.43 -24.64
N PRO A 186 -2.20 27.55 -24.73
CA PRO A 186 -3.61 27.76 -24.39
C PRO A 186 -4.54 27.76 -25.63
N ALA A 187 -5.80 27.38 -25.46
CA ALA A 187 -6.81 27.55 -26.51
C ALA A 187 -7.20 29.05 -26.66
N PRO A 188 -7.10 29.63 -27.87
CA PRO A 188 -7.46 31.01 -28.13
C PRO A 188 -8.93 31.35 -27.79
N ALA A 189 -9.21 32.59 -27.36
CA ALA A 189 -10.54 33.03 -26.93
C ALA A 189 -11.63 32.91 -28.02
N ASP A 190 -11.24 32.96 -29.29
CA ASP A 190 -12.10 32.74 -30.44
C ASP A 190 -12.52 31.27 -30.59
N VAL A 191 -11.69 30.32 -30.16
CA VAL A 191 -12.05 28.89 -30.12
C VAL A 191 -13.12 28.63 -29.07
N VAL A 192 -13.01 29.26 -27.89
CA VAL A 192 -14.03 29.19 -26.83
C VAL A 192 -15.37 29.77 -27.31
N GLN A 193 -15.35 30.96 -27.93
CA GLN A 193 -16.56 31.56 -28.50
C GLN A 193 -17.18 30.76 -29.64
N ARG A 194 -16.37 30.03 -30.42
CA ARG A 194 -16.85 29.18 -31.52
C ARG A 194 -17.55 27.93 -30.99
N LEU A 195 -16.95 27.28 -29.99
CA LEU A 195 -17.53 26.11 -29.32
C LEU A 195 -18.83 26.46 -28.59
N THR A 196 -18.90 27.58 -27.86
CA THR A 196 -20.16 28.04 -27.23
C THR A 196 -21.27 28.25 -28.25
N ARG A 197 -20.94 28.76 -29.45
CA ARG A 197 -21.90 28.96 -30.54
C ARG A 197 -22.34 27.63 -31.15
N GLU A 198 -21.40 26.72 -31.39
CA GLU A 198 -21.67 25.38 -31.95
C GLU A 198 -22.52 24.53 -31.00
N PHE A 199 -22.29 24.59 -29.68
CA PHE A 199 -23.06 23.83 -28.68
C PHE A 199 -24.44 24.43 -28.37
N SER A 200 -24.64 25.73 -28.56
CA SER A 200 -25.96 26.37 -28.38
C SER A 200 -27.03 25.92 -29.39
N GLY A 201 -26.64 25.27 -30.48
CA GLY A 201 -27.52 24.78 -31.55
C GLY A 201 -27.88 23.28 -31.48
N PHE A 202 -27.36 22.52 -30.52
CA PHE A 202 -27.58 21.07 -30.45
C PHE A 202 -28.95 20.73 -29.83
N LYS A 203 -29.98 20.63 -30.68
CA LYS A 203 -31.15 19.76 -30.42
C LYS A 203 -30.85 18.38 -30.98
N GLY A 204 -30.48 17.43 -30.12
CA GLY A 204 -30.23 16.05 -30.54
C GLY A 204 -28.98 15.40 -29.93
N LEU A 205 -28.63 15.72 -28.68
CA LEU A 205 -27.95 14.70 -27.89
C LEU A 205 -28.92 13.51 -27.77
N PRO A 206 -28.46 12.26 -27.94
CA PRO A 206 -29.31 11.11 -27.63
C PRO A 206 -29.82 11.30 -26.19
N GLU A 207 -31.07 10.94 -25.91
CA GLU A 207 -31.65 10.84 -24.55
C GLU A 207 -30.86 9.90 -23.60
N GLN A 208 -29.67 9.43 -24.03
CA GLN A 208 -28.73 8.59 -23.30
C GLN A 208 -27.32 9.19 -23.23
N ALA A 209 -27.13 10.49 -23.53
CA ALA A 209 -25.97 11.20 -22.97
C ALA A 209 -26.19 11.26 -21.47
N GLY A 210 -25.34 10.55 -20.72
CA GLY A 210 -25.47 10.28 -19.30
C GLY A 210 -25.91 11.49 -18.49
N ASP A 211 -26.83 11.22 -17.58
CA ASP A 211 -27.41 12.11 -16.59
C ASP A 211 -26.33 12.95 -15.86
N ILE A 212 -26.75 13.98 -15.12
CA ILE A 212 -25.91 14.80 -14.23
C ILE A 212 -24.96 13.96 -13.33
N SER A 213 -25.24 12.67 -13.16
CA SER A 213 -24.36 11.65 -12.56
C SER A 213 -22.92 11.60 -13.10
N ASP A 214 -22.69 11.89 -14.38
CA ASP A 214 -21.34 11.82 -14.97
C ASP A 214 -20.48 13.04 -14.57
N GLN A 215 -21.09 14.21 -14.41
CA GLN A 215 -20.39 15.41 -13.91
C GLN A 215 -20.09 15.31 -12.40
N LEU A 216 -20.98 14.68 -11.62
CA LEU A 216 -20.70 14.34 -10.22
C LEU A 216 -19.47 13.43 -10.11
N SER A 217 -19.26 12.51 -11.05
CA SER A 217 -18.13 11.56 -11.03
C SER A 217 -16.75 12.24 -11.14
N PHE A 218 -16.62 13.35 -11.89
CA PHE A 218 -15.34 14.06 -12.04
C PHE A 218 -14.93 14.82 -10.78
N SER A 219 -15.88 15.55 -10.18
CA SER A 219 -15.62 16.32 -8.96
C SER A 219 -15.22 15.41 -7.81
N ILE A 220 -15.90 14.26 -7.66
CA ILE A 220 -15.58 13.22 -6.69
C ILE A 220 -14.19 12.63 -6.98
N LEU A 221 -13.86 12.36 -8.24
CA LEU A 221 -12.55 11.84 -8.61
C LEU A 221 -11.41 12.82 -8.24
N LEU A 222 -11.58 14.11 -8.57
CA LEU A 222 -10.62 15.15 -8.21
C LEU A 222 -10.49 15.29 -6.69
N GLU A 223 -11.61 15.30 -5.96
CA GLU A 223 -11.62 15.33 -4.50
C GLU A 223 -10.89 14.13 -3.90
N ASN A 224 -11.16 12.92 -4.40
CA ASN A 224 -10.51 11.70 -3.95
C ASN A 224 -9.00 11.76 -4.19
N TYR A 225 -8.54 12.19 -5.37
CA TYR A 225 -7.11 12.34 -5.63
C TYR A 225 -6.46 13.44 -4.79
N ALA A 226 -7.16 14.55 -4.52
CA ALA A 226 -6.66 15.58 -3.63
C ALA A 226 -6.54 15.06 -2.18
N ASN A 227 -7.51 14.27 -1.72
CA ASN A 227 -7.48 13.61 -0.42
C ASN A 227 -6.36 12.56 -0.33
N LEU A 228 -6.16 11.75 -1.38
CA LEU A 228 -5.06 10.81 -1.48
C LEU A 228 -3.71 11.53 -1.45
N GLN A 229 -3.55 12.62 -2.21
CA GLN A 229 -2.35 13.46 -2.19
C GLN A 229 -2.06 13.96 -0.78
N ALA A 230 -3.06 14.57 -0.12
CA ALA A 230 -2.93 15.07 1.25
C ALA A 230 -2.62 13.96 2.26
N SER A 231 -3.08 12.73 2.01
CA SER A 231 -2.80 11.60 2.88
C SER A 231 -1.35 11.13 2.83
N LEU A 232 -0.71 11.22 1.66
CA LEU A 232 0.70 10.86 1.48
C LEU A 232 1.61 11.89 2.18
N ASP A 233 1.15 13.12 2.35
CA ASP A 233 1.86 14.17 3.09
C ASP A 233 1.80 14.02 4.61
N ARG A 234 0.87 13.20 5.11
CA ARG A 234 0.75 12.93 6.54
C ARG A 234 1.60 11.70 6.91
N PRO A 235 2.25 11.70 8.08
CA PRO A 235 2.86 10.49 8.61
C PRO A 235 1.82 9.38 8.77
N PHE A 236 2.16 8.17 8.35
CA PHE A 236 1.37 6.96 8.62
C PHE A 236 2.30 5.82 9.02
N ARG A 237 1.79 4.88 9.82
CA ARG A 237 2.56 3.73 10.28
C ARG A 237 2.86 2.79 9.12
N ARG A 238 4.07 2.27 9.09
CA ARG A 238 4.61 1.35 8.10
C ARG A 238 5.20 0.16 8.83
N GLU A 239 4.83 -1.05 8.44
CA GLU A 239 5.39 -2.27 9.03
C GLU A 239 5.96 -3.19 7.97
N PHE A 240 7.10 -3.80 8.25
CA PHE A 240 7.60 -4.90 7.45
C PHE A 240 7.03 -6.23 7.97
N TYR A 241 6.53 -7.03 7.04
CA TYR A 241 5.93 -8.33 7.31
C TYR A 241 6.66 -9.40 6.50
N THR A 242 7.56 -10.11 7.16
CA THR A 242 8.54 -10.96 6.50
C THR A 242 7.91 -12.12 5.73
N MET A 243 7.03 -12.92 6.35
CA MET A 243 6.22 -13.99 5.72
C MET A 243 5.16 -14.53 6.70
N GLY A 244 4.29 -15.42 6.20
CA GLY A 244 3.34 -16.20 6.99
C GLY A 244 1.91 -15.89 6.64
N THR A 245 1.04 -15.88 7.65
CA THR A 245 -0.35 -15.47 7.49
C THR A 245 -0.62 -14.16 8.22
N PHE A 246 -1.43 -13.29 7.63
CA PHE A 246 -2.06 -12.17 8.34
C PHE A 246 -3.49 -12.58 8.71
N ARG A 247 -3.70 -12.87 10.00
CA ARG A 247 -4.96 -13.41 10.54
C ARG A 247 -5.47 -14.62 9.74
N GLY A 248 -4.57 -15.57 9.45
CA GLY A 248 -4.90 -16.82 8.77
C GLY A 248 -4.83 -16.78 7.23
N SER A 249 -4.76 -15.60 6.61
CA SER A 249 -4.58 -15.49 5.14
C SER A 249 -3.10 -15.48 4.77
N PRO A 250 -2.63 -16.35 3.85
CA PRO A 250 -1.23 -16.35 3.42
C PRO A 250 -0.87 -15.01 2.79
N LEU A 251 0.30 -14.47 3.14
CA LEU A 251 0.78 -13.17 2.61
C LEU A 251 1.66 -13.30 1.37
N SER A 252 1.80 -14.51 0.84
CA SER A 252 2.76 -14.84 -0.23
C SER A 252 2.46 -14.20 -1.59
N PHE A 253 1.38 -13.42 -1.71
CA PHE A 253 0.99 -12.77 -2.96
C PHE A 253 0.93 -11.25 -2.85
N PHE A 254 0.88 -10.68 -1.65
CA PHE A 254 0.81 -9.23 -1.46
C PHE A 254 2.20 -8.62 -1.54
N ALA A 255 2.39 -7.56 -2.33
CA ALA A 255 3.55 -6.68 -2.20
C ALA A 255 3.41 -5.80 -0.95
N ALA A 256 2.27 -5.14 -0.80
CA ALA A 256 1.86 -4.45 0.42
C ALA A 256 0.38 -4.72 0.71
N PHE A 257 -0.08 -4.39 1.91
CA PHE A 257 -1.49 -4.54 2.30
C PHE A 257 -1.82 -3.65 3.51
N VAL A 258 -3.12 -3.43 3.74
CA VAL A 258 -3.66 -2.83 4.97
C VAL A 258 -4.66 -3.77 5.65
N ASP A 259 -5.00 -3.52 6.92
CA ASP A 259 -6.03 -4.31 7.60
C ASP A 259 -7.43 -3.77 7.32
N ALA A 260 -8.03 -4.20 6.21
CA ALA A 260 -9.38 -3.79 5.82
C ALA A 260 -10.47 -4.08 6.88
N ARG A 261 -10.22 -5.00 7.82
CA ARG A 261 -11.16 -5.30 8.93
C ARG A 261 -11.06 -4.31 10.09
N ASN A 262 -10.01 -3.49 10.14
CA ASN A 262 -9.85 -2.44 11.14
C ASN A 262 -9.71 -1.08 10.43
N PRO A 263 -10.83 -0.39 10.14
CA PRO A 263 -10.80 0.87 9.41
C PRO A 263 -10.14 2.03 10.17
N LYS A 264 -9.76 1.81 11.45
CA LYS A 264 -8.97 2.78 12.22
C LYS A 264 -7.46 2.53 12.09
N ASP A 265 -7.06 1.36 11.57
CA ASP A 265 -5.67 1.02 11.36
C ASP A 265 -5.23 1.51 9.97
N GLU A 266 -4.59 2.66 9.94
CA GLU A 266 -4.01 3.23 8.73
C GLU A 266 -2.61 2.67 8.40
N THR A 267 -2.19 1.60 9.06
CA THR A 267 -0.87 1.00 8.87
C THR A 267 -0.76 0.33 7.51
N VAL A 268 0.22 0.77 6.71
CA VAL A 268 0.61 0.10 5.46
C VAL A 268 1.68 -0.95 5.77
N ARG A 269 1.42 -2.19 5.40
CA ARG A 269 2.29 -3.33 5.67
C ARG A 269 2.95 -3.77 4.39
N PHE A 270 4.26 -3.86 4.39
CA PHE A 270 5.06 -4.22 3.23
C PHE A 270 5.59 -5.64 3.44
N THR A 271 5.49 -6.47 2.42
CA THR A 271 6.05 -7.82 2.47
C THR A 271 7.39 -7.86 1.75
N ARG A 272 8.06 -9.02 1.78
CA ARG A 272 9.25 -9.26 0.96
C ARG A 272 9.03 -8.99 -0.54
N HIS A 273 7.82 -9.19 -1.05
CA HIS A 273 7.52 -9.05 -2.48
C HIS A 273 7.57 -7.60 -2.94
N TYR A 274 7.34 -6.65 -2.03
CA TYR A 274 7.54 -5.23 -2.32
C TYR A 274 8.98 -4.91 -2.73
N PHE A 275 9.95 -5.63 -2.17
CA PHE A 275 11.39 -5.41 -2.37
C PHE A 275 11.98 -6.35 -3.43
N ASP A 276 11.16 -7.20 -4.04
CA ASP A 276 11.61 -8.18 -5.02
C ASP A 276 11.57 -7.56 -6.42
N GLU A 277 12.73 -7.31 -7.02
CA GLU A 277 12.85 -6.70 -8.35
C GLU A 277 12.23 -7.55 -9.47
N GLN A 278 11.96 -8.84 -9.24
CA GLN A 278 11.25 -9.66 -10.23
C GLN A 278 9.74 -9.44 -10.20
N ILE A 279 9.21 -8.95 -9.07
CA ILE A 279 7.78 -8.75 -8.84
C ILE A 279 7.43 -7.26 -8.93
N MET A 280 8.26 -6.41 -8.35
CA MET A 280 8.12 -4.96 -8.33
C MET A 280 9.37 -4.32 -8.98
N PRO A 281 9.50 -4.45 -10.32
CA PRO A 281 10.75 -4.15 -11.04
C PRO A 281 11.08 -2.66 -11.05
N THR A 282 10.10 -1.78 -10.91
CA THR A 282 10.33 -0.33 -11.00
C THR A 282 9.91 0.42 -9.75
N GLN A 283 10.48 1.62 -9.60
CA GLN A 283 10.04 2.56 -8.56
C GLN A 283 8.56 2.97 -8.74
N ASP A 284 8.08 3.06 -9.98
CA ASP A 284 6.71 3.45 -10.29
C ASP A 284 5.72 2.36 -9.83
N ASP A 285 6.06 1.08 -10.00
CA ASP A 285 5.25 -0.04 -9.51
C ASP A 285 5.14 0.03 -7.97
N ARG A 286 6.27 0.19 -7.28
CA ARG A 286 6.29 0.28 -5.81
C ARG A 286 5.57 1.52 -5.29
N ALA A 287 5.74 2.67 -5.95
CA ALA A 287 5.09 3.91 -5.60
C ALA A 287 3.58 3.85 -5.80
N VAL A 288 3.11 3.24 -6.90
CA VAL A 288 1.67 3.11 -7.13
C VAL A 288 1.03 2.11 -6.17
N THR A 289 1.74 1.04 -5.78
CA THR A 289 1.29 0.16 -4.70
C THR A 289 1.13 0.91 -3.37
N VAL A 290 2.02 1.86 -3.03
CA VAL A 290 1.81 2.70 -1.83
C VAL A 290 0.52 3.51 -1.96
N ALA A 291 0.29 4.14 -3.13
CA ALA A 291 -0.92 4.91 -3.36
C ALA A 291 -2.19 4.04 -3.28
N HIS A 292 -2.14 2.83 -3.84
CA HIS A 292 -3.19 1.81 -3.73
C HIS A 292 -3.53 1.52 -2.27
N GLU A 293 -2.53 1.16 -1.46
CA GLU A 293 -2.75 0.86 -0.04
C GLU A 293 -3.30 2.06 0.72
N ARG A 294 -2.89 3.28 0.37
CA ARG A 294 -3.47 4.50 0.96
C ARG A 294 -4.93 4.71 0.57
N CYS A 295 -5.37 4.35 -0.63
CA CYS A 295 -6.78 4.40 -1.02
C CYS A 295 -7.65 3.56 -0.07
N HIS A 296 -7.20 2.35 0.30
CA HIS A 296 -7.93 1.53 1.28
C HIS A 296 -8.11 2.26 2.62
N THR A 297 -7.07 2.92 3.12
CA THR A 297 -7.12 3.62 4.41
C THR A 297 -7.96 4.90 4.39
N ILE A 298 -7.89 5.68 3.31
CA ILE A 298 -8.49 7.03 3.26
C ILE A 298 -9.94 6.99 2.82
N PHE A 299 -10.26 6.17 1.83
CA PHE A 299 -11.63 6.09 1.32
C PHE A 299 -12.48 5.09 2.12
N ARG A 300 -11.84 4.30 3.00
CA ARG A 300 -12.48 3.20 3.74
C ARG A 300 -13.32 2.34 2.80
N ALA A 301 -12.78 2.12 1.60
CA ALA A 301 -13.42 1.32 0.59
C ALA A 301 -13.49 -0.12 1.11
N ASN A 302 -14.65 -0.48 1.65
CA ASN A 302 -14.92 -1.82 2.15
C ASN A 302 -15.20 -2.71 0.96
N GLY A 303 -14.29 -3.65 0.73
CA GLY A 303 -14.36 -4.55 -0.40
C GLY A 303 -13.56 -4.01 -1.57
N HIS A 304 -12.78 -4.92 -2.14
CA HIS A 304 -12.53 -4.88 -3.56
C HIS A 304 -13.91 -5.10 -4.22
N PRO A 305 -14.56 -4.09 -4.83
CA PRO A 305 -15.84 -4.34 -5.46
C PRO A 305 -15.60 -5.29 -6.66
N GLY A 306 -16.04 -6.54 -6.53
CA GLY A 306 -16.11 -7.51 -7.64
C GLY A 306 -14.85 -8.33 -7.95
N THR A 307 -13.70 -8.13 -7.29
CA THR A 307 -12.45 -8.85 -7.59
C THR A 307 -11.68 -9.21 -6.33
N GLY A 308 -11.94 -10.37 -5.73
CA GLY A 308 -10.96 -10.93 -4.80
C GLY A 308 -9.66 -11.14 -5.58
N ASP A 309 -8.57 -10.44 -5.21
CA ASP A 309 -7.23 -10.54 -5.80
C ASP A 309 -7.23 -11.07 -7.23
N ASN A 310 -8.02 -10.46 -8.13
CA ASN A 310 -8.38 -11.15 -9.35
C ASN A 310 -7.13 -11.12 -10.22
N PRO A 311 -6.47 -12.26 -10.47
CA PRO A 311 -5.11 -12.32 -11.00
C PRO A 311 -5.03 -11.91 -12.48
N PHE A 312 -6.09 -11.34 -13.03
CA PHE A 312 -6.09 -10.83 -14.40
C PHE A 312 -5.21 -9.60 -14.43
N CYS A 313 -4.12 -9.68 -15.18
CA CYS A 313 -3.31 -8.51 -15.42
C CYS A 313 -4.15 -7.51 -16.21
N VAL A 314 -4.58 -6.46 -15.51
CA VAL A 314 -5.34 -5.39 -16.11
C VAL A 314 -4.34 -4.44 -16.71
N THR A 315 -4.44 -4.27 -18.02
CA THR A 315 -3.74 -3.17 -18.68
C THR A 315 -4.34 -1.86 -18.14
N PRO A 316 -3.56 -0.95 -17.53
CA PRO A 316 -4.12 0.19 -16.79
C PRO A 316 -5.12 1.05 -17.58
N HIS A 317 -4.87 1.26 -18.88
CA HIS A 317 -5.76 2.01 -19.77
C HIS A 317 -6.93 1.20 -20.35
N LEU A 318 -7.11 -0.06 -19.95
CA LEU A 318 -8.28 -0.87 -20.31
C LEU A 318 -9.25 -1.02 -19.14
N GLY A 319 -8.74 -0.92 -17.91
CA GLY A 319 -9.52 -1.13 -16.69
C GLY A 319 -10.00 -2.56 -16.53
N ASP A 320 -10.74 -2.80 -15.46
CA ASP A 320 -11.32 -4.12 -15.17
C ASP A 320 -12.66 -4.28 -15.91
N PRO A 321 -12.83 -5.30 -16.78
CA PRO A 321 -14.11 -5.56 -17.42
C PRO A 321 -15.25 -5.90 -16.42
N ASN A 322 -14.93 -6.26 -15.18
CA ASN A 322 -15.90 -6.59 -14.13
C ASN A 322 -16.39 -5.37 -13.33
N VAL A 323 -15.72 -4.21 -13.46
CA VAL A 323 -16.20 -2.96 -12.87
C VAL A 323 -17.11 -2.28 -13.88
N THR A 324 -18.40 -2.22 -13.56
CA THR A 324 -19.48 -1.90 -14.49
C THR A 324 -20.11 -0.53 -14.28
N SER A 325 -19.83 0.13 -13.15
CA SER A 325 -20.31 1.46 -12.82
C SER A 325 -19.20 2.40 -12.32
N SER A 326 -19.45 3.70 -12.37
CA SER A 326 -18.54 4.72 -11.81
C SER A 326 -18.44 4.62 -10.29
N GLU A 327 -19.53 4.26 -9.60
CA GLU A 327 -19.53 4.02 -8.15
C GLU A 327 -18.61 2.85 -7.79
N GLU A 328 -18.70 1.71 -8.50
CA GLU A 328 -17.79 0.58 -8.31
C GLU A 328 -16.33 0.98 -8.57
N ALA A 329 -16.06 1.77 -9.61
CA ALA A 329 -14.71 2.24 -9.91
C ALA A 329 -14.16 3.18 -8.82
N LEU A 330 -14.98 4.12 -8.33
CA LEU A 330 -14.60 5.05 -7.26
C LEU A 330 -14.36 4.36 -5.91
N MET A 331 -14.95 3.18 -5.72
CA MET A 331 -14.75 2.32 -4.54
C MET A 331 -13.66 1.25 -4.75
N ASN A 332 -12.96 1.23 -5.89
CA ASN A 332 -11.92 0.24 -6.19
C ASN A 332 -10.52 0.86 -6.18
N PRO A 333 -9.66 0.57 -5.18
CA PRO A 333 -8.27 1.04 -5.14
C PRO A 333 -7.43 0.73 -6.38
N TYR A 334 -7.68 -0.39 -7.07
CA TYR A 334 -7.00 -0.69 -8.34
C TYR A 334 -7.33 0.33 -9.44
N CYS A 335 -8.56 0.86 -9.48
CA CYS A 335 -8.90 1.90 -10.43
C CYS A 335 -8.08 3.17 -10.19
N TYR A 336 -7.77 3.50 -8.93
CA TYR A 336 -6.89 4.62 -8.61
C TYR A 336 -5.45 4.37 -9.05
N GLU A 337 -4.93 3.18 -8.78
CA GLU A 337 -3.60 2.74 -9.21
C GLU A 337 -3.45 2.84 -10.73
N TRP A 338 -4.37 2.24 -11.49
CA TRP A 338 -4.30 2.23 -12.94
C TRP A 338 -4.40 3.63 -13.54
N PHE A 339 -5.26 4.48 -12.97
CA PHE A 339 -5.40 5.84 -13.42
C PHE A 339 -4.16 6.69 -13.05
N ILE A 340 -3.53 6.46 -11.89
CA ILE A 340 -2.24 7.09 -11.57
C ILE A 340 -1.20 6.72 -12.64
N VAL A 341 -1.05 5.43 -12.96
CA VAL A 341 -0.07 4.98 -13.96
C VAL A 341 -0.39 5.58 -15.33
N ALA A 342 -1.65 5.54 -15.77
CA ALA A 342 -2.07 6.04 -17.08
C ALA A 342 -1.85 7.54 -17.27
N MET A 343 -1.81 8.31 -16.17
CA MET A 343 -1.64 9.76 -16.18
C MET A 343 -0.17 10.21 -16.07
N GLN A 344 0.78 9.28 -15.99
CA GLN A 344 2.18 9.65 -15.98
C GLN A 344 2.65 10.10 -17.38
N PRO A 345 3.54 11.12 -17.48
CA PRO A 345 4.03 11.62 -18.77
C PRO A 345 4.69 10.55 -19.64
N ALA A 346 5.36 9.57 -19.03
CA ALA A 346 6.05 8.49 -19.72
C ALA A 346 5.11 7.30 -20.05
N TYR A 347 3.83 7.36 -19.71
CA TYR A 347 2.91 6.26 -19.96
C TYR A 347 2.65 6.10 -21.47
N LEU A 348 3.04 4.95 -22.02
CA LEU A 348 2.80 4.59 -23.41
C LEU A 348 1.82 3.42 -23.49
N PRO A 349 0.53 3.67 -23.80
CA PRO A 349 -0.49 2.63 -23.82
C PRO A 349 -0.11 1.41 -24.66
N ARG A 350 0.55 1.63 -25.82
CA ARG A 350 0.95 0.56 -26.74
C ARG A 350 2.03 -0.36 -26.17
N GLN A 351 2.92 0.14 -25.32
CA GLN A 351 3.97 -0.66 -24.68
C GLN A 351 3.39 -1.49 -23.54
N ASN A 352 2.35 -0.99 -22.87
CA ASN A 352 1.74 -1.64 -21.71
C ASN A 352 0.61 -2.62 -22.06
N ARG A 353 0.34 -2.88 -23.36
CA ARG A 353 -0.61 -3.93 -23.79
C ARG A 353 -0.07 -5.36 -23.55
N ASN A 354 1.24 -5.53 -23.40
CA ASN A 354 1.90 -6.84 -23.39
C ASN A 354 2.76 -7.13 -22.13
N ASN A 355 2.87 -6.19 -21.18
CA ASN A 355 3.93 -6.23 -20.15
C ASN A 355 3.60 -7.01 -18.85
N GLY A 356 2.54 -7.82 -18.80
CA GLY A 356 2.24 -8.56 -17.56
C GLY A 356 1.35 -9.79 -17.67
N CYS A 357 0.82 -10.09 -18.85
CA CYS A 357 0.00 -11.28 -19.07
C CYS A 357 0.76 -12.15 -20.04
N GLY A 358 1.54 -13.11 -19.53
CA GLY A 358 1.95 -14.24 -20.35
C GLY A 358 0.70 -14.86 -20.99
N THR A 359 0.77 -15.09 -22.30
CA THR A 359 -0.24 -15.87 -23.03
C THR A 359 -0.41 -17.26 -22.44
#